data_AF-E1Z2Y9-F1
#
_entry.id   AF-E1Z2Y9-F1
#
_cell.length_a   1.000
_cell.length_b   1.000
_cell.length_c   1.000
_cell.angle_alpha   90.00
_cell.angle_beta   90.00
_cell.angle_gamma   90.00
#
_symmetry.space_group_name_H-M   'P 1'
#
loop_
_entity.id
_entity.type
_entity.pdbx_description
1 polymer ?
#
loop_
_entity_poly.entity_id
_entity_poly.type
_entity_poly.pdbx_seq_one_letter_code
_entity_poly.pdbx_strand_id
1 'polypeptide(L)'
;MNSGEHPVIGMADVINSTGAFTMEIPVPRSRSTATIRVEMRDETKLLFVDEFSLSFHIHFYRLLKWLIAGPFVAAAMALLAFRADTDGLPA
;
A
#
# COMPACT_ATOMS: atom_id res chain seq x y z
N MET A 1 -16.62 3.31 -11.08
CA MET A 1 -15.87 3.71 -12.29
C MET A 1 -14.79 2.69 -12.55
N ASN A 2 -14.73 2.14 -13.77
CA ASN A 2 -13.78 1.09 -14.16
C ASN A 2 -12.42 1.75 -14.48
N SER A 3 -11.43 1.57 -13.60
CA SER A 3 -10.10 2.15 -13.77
C SER A 3 -9.26 1.30 -14.72
N GLY A 4 -9.00 1.84 -15.92
CA GLY A 4 -8.03 1.30 -16.87
C GLY A 4 -6.58 1.37 -16.34
N GLU A 5 -5.60 1.22 -17.23
CA GLU A 5 -4.16 1.18 -16.84
C GLU A 5 -3.62 2.48 -16.22
N HIS A 6 -4.30 3.61 -16.42
CA HIS A 6 -3.87 4.90 -15.90
C HIS A 6 -4.63 5.26 -14.60
N PRO A 7 -3.93 5.67 -13.53
CA PRO A 7 -4.58 6.14 -12.31
C PRO A 7 -5.39 7.40 -12.61
N VAL A 8 -6.68 7.39 -12.31
CA VAL A 8 -7.51 8.60 -12.35
C VAL A 8 -7.18 9.41 -11.09
N ILE A 9 -6.26 10.36 -11.25
CA ILE A 9 -5.89 11.30 -10.19
C ILE A 9 -6.77 12.54 -10.38
N GLY A 10 -7.68 12.78 -9.44
CA GLY A 10 -8.62 13.91 -9.46
C GLY A 10 -10.06 13.44 -9.64
N MET A 11 -10.75 13.23 -8.52
CA MET A 11 -12.20 13.15 -8.45
C MET A 11 -12.66 14.36 -7.63
N ALA A 12 -13.54 15.18 -8.22
CA ALA A 12 -14.24 16.24 -7.51
C ALA A 12 -15.71 15.88 -7.55
N ASP A 13 -16.32 15.78 -6.38
CA ASP A 13 -17.76 15.57 -6.24
C ASP A 13 -18.32 16.66 -5.31
N VAL A 14 -19.51 17.14 -5.63
CA VAL A 14 -20.16 18.22 -4.88
C VAL A 14 -21.50 17.71 -4.40
N ILE A 15 -21.60 17.56 -3.08
CA ILE A 15 -22.82 17.07 -2.43
C ILE A 15 -23.63 18.28 -1.98
N ASN A 16 -24.77 18.51 -2.63
CA ASN A 16 -25.64 19.66 -2.37
C ASN A 16 -26.75 19.38 -1.32
N SER A 17 -26.70 18.21 -0.67
CA SER A 17 -27.67 17.81 0.34
C SER A 17 -27.02 17.68 1.71
N THR A 18 -27.81 17.96 2.76
CA THR A 18 -27.37 17.81 4.15
C THR A 18 -27.55 16.35 4.58
N GLY A 19 -26.57 15.81 5.31
CA GLY A 19 -26.63 14.44 5.81
C GLY A 19 -25.25 13.81 5.96
N ALA A 20 -25.23 12.51 6.29
CA ALA A 20 -24.02 11.72 6.29
C ALA A 20 -23.81 11.10 4.91
N PHE A 21 -22.61 11.28 4.36
CA PHE A 21 -22.22 10.73 3.06
C PHE A 21 -20.98 9.87 3.20
N THR A 22 -20.89 8.84 2.39
CA THR A 22 -19.72 7.96 2.30
C THR A 22 -19.22 8.00 0.87
N MET A 23 -17.93 8.29 0.69
CA MET A 23 -17.26 8.34 -0.60
C MET A 23 -16.21 7.24 -0.63
N GLU A 24 -16.27 6.39 -1.65
CA GLU A 24 -15.26 5.35 -1.89
C GLU A 24 -14.27 5.83 -2.94
N ILE A 25 -12.98 5.84 -2.58
CA ILE A 25 -11.91 6.23 -3.48
C ILE A 25 -11.20 4.97 -3.97
N PRO A 26 -11.15 4.73 -5.29
CA PRO A 26 -10.51 3.53 -5.82
C PRO A 26 -9.00 3.58 -5.57
N VAL A 27 -8.46 2.46 -5.06
CA VAL A 27 -7.02 2.32 -4.82
C VAL A 27 -6.30 2.19 -6.18
N PRO A 28 -5.31 3.05 -6.48
CA PRO A 28 -4.56 2.98 -7.73
C PRO A 28 -3.65 1.74 -7.74
N ARG A 29 -3.49 1.13 -8.92
CA ARG A 29 -2.63 -0.07 -9.09
C ARG A 29 -1.13 0.25 -9.09
N SER A 30 -0.77 1.47 -9.46
CA SER A 30 0.60 1.98 -9.43
C SER A 30 0.92 2.65 -8.10
N ARG A 31 2.20 2.70 -7.72
CA ARG A 31 2.65 3.52 -6.59
C ARG A 31 2.29 4.98 -6.85
N SER A 32 1.43 5.54 -6.01
CA SER A 32 1.09 6.95 -6.08
C SER A 32 0.90 7.53 -4.68
N THR A 33 1.18 8.82 -4.60
CA THR A 33 0.80 9.66 -3.47
C THR A 33 -0.30 10.58 -3.96
N ALA A 34 -1.34 10.74 -3.16
CA ALA A 34 -2.47 11.61 -3.43
C ALA A 34 -2.81 12.42 -2.19
N THR A 35 -3.43 13.57 -2.40
CA THR A 35 -3.99 14.39 -1.32
C THR A 35 -5.50 14.40 -1.49
N ILE A 36 -6.23 14.10 -0.41
CA ILE A 36 -7.67 14.34 -0.34
C ILE A 36 -7.85 15.70 0.32
N ARG A 37 -8.65 16.54 -0.32
CA ARG A 37 -9.09 17.83 0.23
C ARG A 37 -10.61 17.79 0.35
N VAL A 38 -11.11 18.05 1.55
CA VAL A 38 -12.54 18.12 1.84
C VAL A 38 -12.88 19.58 2.11
N GLU A 39 -13.82 20.11 1.34
CA GLU A 39 -14.35 21.45 1.55
C GLU A 39 -15.82 21.37 1.93
N MET A 40 -16.20 22.05 3.01
CA MET A 40 -17.58 22.15 3.47
C MET A 40 -17.91 23.62 3.71
N ARG A 41 -19.13 24.00 3.31
CA ARG A 41 -19.71 25.28 3.66
C ARG A 41 -20.98 25.05 4.47
N ASP A 42 -21.04 25.63 5.66
CA ASP A 42 -22.21 25.52 6.51
C ASP A 42 -23.26 26.62 6.20
N GLU A 43 -24.37 26.59 6.91
CA GLU A 43 -25.43 27.60 6.82
C GLU A 43 -24.96 29.00 7.25
N THR A 44 -23.95 29.07 8.14
CA THR A 44 -23.33 30.34 8.57
C THR A 44 -22.35 30.90 7.54
N LYS A 45 -22.17 30.20 6.40
CA LYS A 45 -21.26 30.50 5.29
C LYS A 45 -19.78 30.38 5.66
N LEU A 46 -19.46 29.78 6.80
CA LEU A 46 -18.09 29.47 7.18
C LEU A 46 -17.56 28.35 6.29
N LEU A 47 -16.33 28.55 5.81
CA LEU A 47 -15.62 27.58 5.00
C LEU A 47 -14.74 26.72 5.91
N PHE A 48 -15.01 25.41 5.90
CA PHE A 48 -14.16 24.43 6.55
C PHE A 48 -13.39 23.67 5.46
N VAL A 49 -12.08 23.56 5.65
CA VAL A 49 -11.17 22.86 4.73
C VAL A 49 -10.33 21.90 5.55
N ASP A 50 -10.29 20.64 5.13
CA ASP A 50 -9.41 19.62 5.70
C ASP A 50 -8.63 18.90 4.60
N GLU A 51 -7.36 18.56 4.86
CA GLU A 51 -6.45 17.97 3.89
C GLU A 51 -5.69 16.77 4.48
N PHE A 52 -5.77 15.62 3.80
CA PHE A 52 -5.12 14.38 4.21
C PHE A 52 -4.25 13.81 3.09
N SER A 53 -3.02 13.42 3.43
CA SER A 53 -2.10 12.76 2.49
C SER A 53 -2.24 11.24 2.54
N LEU A 54 -2.41 10.62 1.38
CA LEU A 54 -2.51 9.17 1.19
C LEU A 54 -1.39 8.67 0.29
N SER A 55 -0.68 7.64 0.74
CA SER A 55 0.37 6.97 -0.03
C SER A 55 0.06 5.48 -0.18
N PHE A 56 -0.01 5.01 -1.42
CA PHE A 56 -0.33 3.62 -1.72
C PHE A 56 0.95 2.83 -2.02
N HIS A 57 1.37 1.99 -1.07
CA HIS A 57 2.63 1.22 -1.13
C HIS A 57 2.39 -0.28 -1.43
N ILE A 58 1.72 -0.58 -2.53
CA ILE A 58 1.17 -1.91 -2.82
C ILE A 58 2.25 -2.96 -3.18
N HIS A 59 3.49 -2.56 -3.49
CA HIS A 59 4.52 -3.48 -4.03
C HIS A 59 5.52 -4.05 -3.02
N PHE A 60 5.41 -3.78 -1.71
CA PHE A 60 6.37 -4.33 -0.74
C PHE A 60 6.15 -5.82 -0.42
N TYR A 61 5.04 -6.43 -0.83
CA TYR A 61 4.76 -7.84 -0.53
C TYR A 61 5.81 -8.80 -1.13
N ARG A 62 6.33 -8.50 -2.33
CA ARG A 62 7.35 -9.35 -2.98
C ARG A 62 8.69 -9.25 -2.29
N LEU A 63 9.08 -8.05 -1.85
CA LEU A 63 10.29 -7.83 -1.07
C LEU A 63 10.16 -8.52 0.29
N LEU A 64 9.02 -8.34 0.99
CA LEU A 64 8.75 -8.95 2.28
C LEU A 64 8.79 -10.48 2.20
N LYS A 65 8.22 -11.07 1.14
CA LYS A 65 8.28 -12.52 0.89
C LYS A 65 9.72 -13.03 0.89
N TRP A 66 10.62 -12.37 0.15
CA TRP A 66 12.02 -12.79 0.06
C TRP A 66 12.83 -12.43 1.30
N LEU A 67 12.50 -11.33 1.97
CA LEU A 67 13.13 -10.94 3.24
C LEU A 67 12.85 -11.99 4.33
N ILE A 68 11.62 -12.53 4.38
CA ILE A 68 11.24 -13.57 5.33
C ILE A 68 11.82 -14.92 4.92
N ALA A 69 11.74 -15.30 3.64
CA ALA A 69 12.22 -16.60 3.18
C ALA A 69 13.76 -16.74 3.17
N GLY A 70 14.47 -15.64 2.90
CA GLY A 70 15.93 -15.61 2.76
C GLY A 70 16.70 -16.24 3.93
N PRO A 71 16.45 -15.84 5.19
CA PRO A 71 17.11 -16.41 6.37
C PRO A 71 16.93 -17.93 6.49
N PHE A 72 15.73 -18.44 6.21
CA PHE A 72 15.48 -19.90 6.29
C PHE A 72 16.19 -20.67 5.19
N VAL A 73 16.21 -20.14 3.96
CA VAL A 73 16.96 -20.74 2.85
C VAL A 73 18.46 -20.72 3.15
N ALA A 74 18.98 -19.61 3.67
CA ALA A 74 20.39 -19.49 4.05
C ALA A 74 20.77 -20.48 5.16
N ALA A 75 19.94 -20.62 6.20
CA ALA A 75 20.16 -21.58 7.27
C ALA A 75 20.13 -23.03 6.77
N ALA A 76 19.18 -23.38 5.90
CA ALA A 76 19.10 -24.72 5.30
C ALA A 76 20.34 -25.03 4.45
N MET A 77 20.79 -24.08 3.62
CA MET A 77 22.01 -24.22 2.83
C MET A 77 23.26 -24.39 3.69
N ALA A 78 23.37 -23.62 4.78
CA ALA A 78 24.47 -23.75 5.72
C ALA A 78 24.50 -25.13 6.38
N LEU A 79 23.35 -25.64 6.85
CA LEU A 79 23.25 -26.97 7.46
C LEU A 79 23.64 -28.08 6.48
N LEU A 80 23.20 -28.00 5.22
CA LEU A 80 23.57 -28.98 4.19
C LEU A 80 25.07 -28.94 3.88
N ALA A 81 25.66 -27.75 3.79
CA ALA A 81 27.09 -27.59 3.56
C ALA A 81 27.93 -28.16 4.72
N PHE A 82 27.57 -27.85 5.98
CA PHE A 82 28.25 -28.40 7.15
C PHE A 82 28.08 -29.92 7.29
N ARG A 83 26.91 -30.47 6.91
CA ARG A 83 26.69 -31.93 6.91
C ARG A 83 27.63 -32.62 5.91
N ALA A 84 27.77 -32.07 4.72
CA ALA A 84 28.64 -32.62 3.67
C ALA A 84 30.12 -32.66 4.08
N ASP A 85 30.62 -31.65 4.80
CA ASP A 85 31.99 -31.64 5.34
C ASP A 85 32.22 -32.73 6.41
N THR A 86 31.20 -33.05 7.22
CA THR A 86 31.34 -34.03 8.32
C THR A 86 31.37 -35.49 7.86
N ASP A 87 30.78 -35.83 6.71
CA ASP A 87 30.77 -37.20 6.18
C ASP A 87 32.10 -37.59 5.48
N GLY A 88 33.09 -36.67 5.42
CA GLY A 88 34.41 -36.88 4.79
C GLY A 88 35.57 -37.24 5.72
N LEU A 89 35.35 -37.35 7.04
CA LEU A 89 36.37 -37.74 8.00
C LEU A 89 36.39 -39.28 8.22
N PRO A 90 37.52 -39.98 7.99
CA PRO A 90 37.65 -41.36 8.44
C PRO A 90 37.63 -41.42 9.96
N ALA A 91 36.92 -42.42 10.49
CA ALA A 91 36.76 -42.71 11.92
C ALA A 91 38.10 -42.97 12.64
#